data_AF-A0A975LA86-F1
#
_entry.id   AF-A0A975LA86-F1
#
_cell.length_a   1.000
_cell.length_b   1.000
_cell.length_c   1.000
_cell.angle_alpha   90.00
_cell.angle_beta   90.00
_cell.angle_gamma   90.00
#
_symmetry.space_group_name_H-M   'P 1'
#
loop_
_entity.id
_entity.type
_entity.pdbx_description
1 polymer ?
#
loop_
_entity_poly.entity_id
_entity_poly.type
_entity_poly.pdbx_seq_one_letter_code
_entity_poly.pdbx_strand_id
1 'polypeptide(L)'
;MSERISIDPEAVARDGADIHELAAYVRGIDQWFTTSSDALGECWGDGDAVAKSFEKNYVPNRDGFAVFLKTLGTAFEDTAEATINTAKQFGRSEQYGIDTAARLGGIQGGLGGTSGRH
;
A
#
# COMPACT_ATOMS: atom_id res chain seq x y z
N MET A 1 8.10 29.92 9.93
CA MET A 1 9.00 28.78 9.65
C MET A 1 8.24 27.82 8.78
N SER A 2 8.57 27.73 7.49
CA SER A 2 7.93 26.76 6.59
C SER A 2 8.63 25.44 6.83
N GLU A 3 7.96 24.48 7.49
CA GLU A 3 8.43 23.10 7.55
C GLU A 3 8.49 22.58 6.12
N ARG A 4 9.71 22.51 5.58
CA ARG A 4 9.96 21.75 4.36
C ARG A 4 9.89 20.30 4.75
N ILE A 5 8.74 19.68 4.53
CA ILE A 5 8.61 18.23 4.53
C ILE A 5 9.48 17.73 3.36
N SER A 6 10.71 17.34 3.69
CA SER A 6 11.63 16.64 2.79
C SER A 6 11.22 15.18 2.77
N ILE A 7 10.23 14.84 1.95
CA ILE A 7 9.90 13.43 1.66
C ILE A 7 10.77 12.97 0.51
N ASP A 8 11.53 11.90 0.74
CA ASP A 8 12.23 11.15 -0.31
C ASP A 8 11.20 10.27 -1.03
N PRO A 9 10.78 10.61 -2.27
CA PRO A 9 9.74 9.86 -2.96
C PRO A 9 10.18 8.44 -3.33
N GLU A 10 11.49 8.21 -3.46
CA GLU A 10 12.05 6.91 -3.82
C GLU A 10 12.05 5.97 -2.62
N ALA A 11 12.37 6.49 -1.43
CA ALA A 11 12.21 5.73 -0.17
C ALA A 11 10.74 5.35 0.07
N VAL A 12 9.80 6.29 -0.11
CA VAL A 12 8.37 6.01 0.05
C VAL A 12 7.86 5.01 -0.99
N ALA A 13 8.36 5.06 -2.23
CA ALA A 13 8.00 4.08 -3.25
C ALA A 13 8.52 2.67 -2.92
N ARG A 14 9.72 2.56 -2.34
CA ARG A 14 10.29 1.29 -1.87
C ARG A 14 9.47 0.71 -0.71
N ASP A 15 9.13 1.53 0.28
CA ASP A 15 8.29 1.10 1.40
C ASP A 15 6.91 0.62 0.91
N GLY A 16 6.34 1.29 -0.10
CA GLY A 16 5.11 0.83 -0.75
C GLY A 16 5.25 -0.54 -1.45
N ALA A 17 6.40 -0.84 -2.03
CA ALA A 17 6.68 -2.15 -2.63
C ALA A 17 6.79 -3.25 -1.56
N ASP A 18 7.45 -2.97 -0.44
CA ASP A 18 7.58 -3.91 0.69
C ASP A 18 6.19 -4.24 1.27
N ILE A 19 5.29 -3.25 1.35
CA ILE A 19 3.91 -3.47 1.80
C ILE A 19 3.12 -4.33 0.79
N HIS A 20 3.39 -4.19 -0.52
CA HIS A 20 2.81 -5.09 -1.53
C HIS A 20 3.26 -6.55 -1.32
N GLU A 21 4.52 -6.78 -0.95
CA GLU A 21 5.01 -8.13 -0.64
C GLU A 21 4.29 -8.72 0.58
N LEU A 22 4.02 -7.90 1.60
CA LEU A 22 3.21 -8.32 2.75
C LEU A 22 1.78 -8.71 2.34
N ALA A 23 1.15 -7.94 1.45
CA ALA A 23 -0.17 -8.29 0.91
C ALA A 23 -0.15 -9.65 0.19
N ALA A 24 0.87 -9.89 -0.63
CA ALA A 24 1.05 -11.16 -1.33
C ALA A 24 1.29 -12.33 -0.36
N TYR A 25 2.08 -12.10 0.68
CA TYR A 25 2.35 -13.10 1.73
C TYR A 25 1.06 -13.49 2.48
N VAL A 26 0.24 -12.51 2.88
CA VAL A 26 -1.04 -12.77 3.55
C VAL A 26 -2.01 -13.55 2.65
N ARG A 27 -2.08 -13.23 1.35
CA ARG A 27 -2.86 -14.01 0.38
C ARG A 27 -2.38 -15.45 0.26
N GLY A 28 -1.07 -15.66 0.33
CA GLY A 28 -0.49 -17.01 0.36
C GLY A 28 -0.95 -17.81 1.58
N ILE A 29 -0.98 -17.18 2.76
CA ILE A 29 -1.49 -17.79 4.00
C ILE A 29 -2.98 -18.10 3.88
N ASP A 30 -3.79 -17.16 3.37
CA ASP A 30 -5.23 -17.35 3.13
C ASP A 30 -5.48 -18.56 2.24
N GLN A 31 -4.81 -18.61 1.09
CA GLN A 31 -4.96 -19.72 0.14
C GLN A 31 -4.55 -21.06 0.76
N TRP A 32 -3.43 -21.10 1.48
CA TRP A 32 -3.00 -22.31 2.17
C TRP A 32 -3.99 -22.76 3.25
N PHE A 33 -4.49 -21.81 4.05
CA PHE A 33 -5.45 -22.07 5.11
C PHE A 33 -6.76 -22.64 4.53
N THR A 34 -7.36 -21.95 3.56
CA THR A 34 -8.62 -22.39 2.92
C THR A 34 -8.45 -23.75 2.25
N THR A 35 -7.37 -23.95 1.49
CA THR A 35 -7.12 -25.24 0.81
C THR A 35 -6.95 -26.38 1.83
N SER A 36 -6.20 -26.15 2.90
CA SER A 36 -5.97 -27.16 3.94
C SER A 36 -7.25 -27.46 4.71
N SER A 37 -8.04 -26.43 5.02
CA SER A 37 -9.33 -26.55 5.68
C SER A 37 -10.37 -27.27 4.84
N ASP A 38 -10.44 -26.98 3.54
CA ASP A 38 -11.37 -27.62 2.61
C ASP A 38 -10.99 -29.09 2.38
N ALA A 39 -9.69 -29.39 2.31
CA ALA A 39 -9.19 -30.75 2.17
C ALA A 39 -9.55 -31.66 3.36
N LEU A 40 -9.78 -31.09 4.54
CA LEU A 40 -10.26 -31.85 5.69
C LEU A 40 -11.73 -32.26 5.52
N GLY A 41 -12.57 -31.49 4.80
CA GLY A 41 -13.99 -31.80 4.61
C GLY A 41 -14.79 -31.86 5.92
N GLU A 42 -15.95 -32.54 5.90
CA GLU A 42 -16.83 -32.76 7.06
C GLU A 42 -16.34 -33.88 8.00
N CYS A 43 -15.04 -34.18 8.03
CA CYS A 43 -14.48 -35.39 8.69
C CYS A 43 -14.62 -35.47 10.22
N TRP A 44 -15.45 -34.62 10.83
CA TRP A 44 -15.56 -34.40 12.28
C TRP A 44 -16.69 -35.20 12.94
N GLY A 45 -17.30 -36.14 12.20
CA GLY A 45 -18.37 -37.02 12.66
C GLY A 45 -19.77 -36.57 12.23
N ASP A 46 -20.77 -37.45 12.38
CA ASP A 46 -22.16 -37.18 11.99
C ASP A 46 -23.10 -37.28 13.22
N GLY A 47 -23.71 -36.15 13.59
CA GLY A 47 -24.79 -36.09 14.59
C GLY A 47 -24.40 -36.38 16.05
N ASP A 48 -23.15 -36.81 16.30
CA ASP A 48 -22.62 -37.02 17.65
C ASP A 48 -22.28 -35.70 18.37
N ALA A 49 -21.96 -35.79 19.67
CA ALA A 49 -21.69 -34.62 20.50
C ALA A 49 -20.41 -33.86 20.08
N VAL A 50 -19.45 -34.56 19.48
CA VAL A 50 -18.20 -33.97 19.01
C VAL A 50 -18.44 -33.20 17.72
N ALA A 51 -19.14 -33.79 16.75
CA ALA A 51 -19.56 -33.17 15.51
C ALA A 51 -20.35 -31.88 15.76
N LYS A 52 -21.36 -31.92 16.64
CA LYS A 52 -22.14 -30.73 17.03
C LYS A 52 -21.30 -29.65 17.71
N SER A 53 -20.33 -30.04 18.52
CA SER A 53 -19.40 -29.09 19.14
C SER A 53 -18.49 -28.44 18.09
N PHE A 54 -18.05 -29.21 17.10
CA PHE A 54 -17.20 -28.75 16.02
C PHE A 54 -17.94 -27.79 15.07
N GLU A 55 -19.15 -28.14 14.64
CA GLU A 55 -20.04 -27.25 13.88
C GLU A 55 -20.31 -25.94 14.63
N LYS A 56 -20.55 -26.01 15.94
CA LYS A 56 -20.87 -24.83 16.74
C LYS A 56 -19.67 -23.91 16.97
N ASN A 57 -18.48 -24.48 17.17
CA ASN A 57 -17.33 -23.72 17.66
C ASN A 57 -16.24 -23.57 16.60
N TYR A 58 -15.91 -24.61 15.83
CA TYR A 58 -14.82 -24.54 14.87
C TYR A 58 -15.24 -23.86 13.58
N VAL A 59 -16.36 -24.27 12.96
CA VAL A 59 -16.77 -23.77 11.64
C VAL A 59 -16.90 -22.24 11.60
N PRO A 60 -17.59 -21.56 12.55
CA PRO A 60 -17.70 -20.10 12.52
C PRO A 60 -16.35 -19.40 12.71
N ASN A 61 -15.47 -19.97 13.54
CA ASN A 61 -14.14 -19.39 13.78
C ASN A 61 -13.21 -19.59 12.60
N ARG A 62 -13.29 -20.74 11.92
CA ARG A 62 -12.57 -21.01 10.67
C ARG A 62 -12.96 -19.99 9.60
N ASP A 63 -14.27 -19.83 9.39
CA ASP A 63 -14.80 -18.92 8.37
C ASP A 63 -14.47 -17.46 8.72
N GLY A 64 -14.57 -17.10 10.00
CA GLY A 64 -14.16 -15.79 10.50
C GLY A 64 -12.67 -15.51 10.30
N PHE A 65 -11.81 -16.51 10.48
CA PHE A 65 -10.37 -16.38 10.23
C PHE A 65 -10.05 -16.20 8.75
N ALA A 66 -10.71 -16.93 7.85
CA ALA A 66 -10.58 -16.72 6.41
C ALA A 66 -10.99 -15.28 6.01
N VAL A 67 -12.12 -14.78 6.53
CA VAL A 67 -12.55 -13.40 6.30
C VAL A 67 -11.52 -12.39 6.82
N PHE A 68 -10.95 -12.65 8.00
CA PHE A 68 -9.90 -11.80 8.57
C PHE A 68 -8.65 -11.74 7.68
N LEU A 69 -8.13 -12.88 7.22
CA LEU A 69 -6.95 -12.93 6.35
C LEU A 69 -7.19 -12.19 5.03
N LYS A 70 -8.35 -12.41 4.41
CA LYS A 70 -8.74 -11.68 3.19
C LYS A 70 -8.79 -10.17 3.41
N THR A 71 -9.41 -9.73 4.50
CA THR A 71 -9.50 -8.31 4.86
C THR A 71 -8.13 -7.70 5.12
N LEU A 72 -7.25 -8.42 5.81
CA LEU A 72 -5.88 -8.00 6.08
C LEU A 72 -5.06 -7.86 4.80
N GLY A 73 -5.19 -8.80 3.87
CA GLY A 73 -4.54 -8.73 2.56
C GLY A 73 -4.97 -7.50 1.76
N THR A 74 -6.27 -7.19 1.73
CA THR A 74 -6.80 -5.98 1.11
C THR A 74 -6.27 -4.72 1.78
N ALA A 75 -6.25 -4.66 3.12
CA ALA A 75 -5.75 -3.50 3.84
C ALA A 75 -4.28 -3.19 3.54
N PHE A 76 -3.43 -4.23 3.40
CA PHE A 76 -2.04 -4.04 3.00
C PHE A 76 -1.93 -3.54 1.56
N GLU A 77 -2.70 -4.09 0.63
CA GLU A 77 -2.70 -3.64 -0.76
C GLU A 77 -3.15 -2.18 -0.90
N ASP A 78 -4.25 -1.80 -0.26
CA ASP A 78 -4.75 -0.42 -0.23
C ASP A 78 -3.69 0.54 0.35
N THR A 79 -3.00 0.11 1.41
CA THR A 79 -1.93 0.90 2.04
C THR A 79 -0.72 1.05 1.11
N ALA A 80 -0.31 -0.02 0.43
CA ALA A 80 0.77 0.02 -0.54
C ALA A 80 0.45 0.99 -1.70
N GLU A 81 -0.75 0.88 -2.26
CA GLU A 81 -1.21 1.76 -3.35
C GLU A 81 -1.26 3.22 -2.92
N ALA A 82 -1.79 3.51 -1.73
CA ALA A 82 -1.83 4.86 -1.17
C ALA A 82 -0.41 5.44 -0.97
N THR A 83 0.53 4.61 -0.51
CA THR A 83 1.92 4.99 -0.28
C THR A 83 2.63 5.32 -1.60
N ILE A 84 2.49 4.44 -2.61
CA ILE A 84 3.03 4.66 -3.96
C ILE A 84 2.41 5.90 -4.61
N ASN A 85 1.10 6.09 -4.47
CA ASN A 85 0.41 7.26 -5.02
C ASN A 85 0.89 8.56 -4.36
N THR A 86 1.11 8.54 -3.05
CA THR A 86 1.71 9.65 -2.30
C THR A 86 3.10 10.00 -2.84
N ALA A 87 3.98 9.00 -3.01
CA ALA A 87 5.30 9.21 -3.61
C ALA A 87 5.22 9.87 -5.00
N LYS A 88 4.33 9.38 -5.87
CA LYS A 88 4.11 9.95 -7.22
C LYS A 88 3.61 11.40 -7.18
N GLN A 89 2.81 11.78 -6.18
CA GLN A 89 2.33 13.16 -6.04
C GLN A 89 3.44 14.10 -5.57
N PHE A 90 4.30 13.64 -4.64
CA PHE A 90 5.47 14.41 -4.22
C PHE A 90 6.45 14.64 -5.36
N GLY A 91 6.82 13.60 -6.11
CA GLY A 91 7.71 13.76 -7.27
C GLY A 91 7.18 14.72 -8.33
N ARG A 92 5.87 14.69 -8.61
CA ARG A 92 5.24 15.67 -9.54
C ARG A 92 5.27 17.09 -9.01
N SER A 93 5.03 17.27 -7.71
CA SER A 93 5.03 18.59 -7.07
C SER A 93 6.44 19.19 -7.03
N GLU A 94 7.45 18.36 -6.79
CA GLU A 94 8.86 18.77 -6.83
C GLU A 94 9.28 19.16 -8.24
N GLN A 95 8.96 18.35 -9.25
CA GLN A 95 9.24 18.69 -10.66
C GLN A 95 8.58 20.01 -11.08
N TYR A 96 7.31 20.22 -10.70
CA TYR A 96 6.63 21.49 -10.97
C TYR A 96 7.31 22.68 -10.28
N GLY A 97 7.80 22.48 -9.05
CA GLY A 97 8.60 23.48 -8.33
C GLY A 97 9.92 23.80 -9.04
N ILE A 98 10.64 22.77 -9.50
CA ILE A 98 11.88 22.90 -10.28
C ILE A 98 11.61 23.67 -11.59
N ASP A 99 10.57 23.29 -12.35
CA ASP A 99 10.22 23.94 -13.61
C ASP A 99 9.85 25.41 -13.42
N THR A 100 9.11 25.71 -12.35
CA THR A 100 8.73 27.09 -12.01
C THR A 100 9.95 27.90 -11.58
N ALA A 101 10.82 27.33 -10.74
CA ALA A 101 12.06 27.97 -10.32
C ALA A 101 13.02 28.20 -11.51
N ALA A 102 13.13 27.25 -12.43
CA ALA A 102 13.92 27.37 -13.65
C ALA A 102 13.39 28.48 -14.57
N ARG A 103 12.06 28.60 -14.71
CA ARG A 103 11.42 29.71 -15.44
C ARG A 103 11.70 31.06 -14.80
N LEU A 104 11.60 31.16 -13.47
CA LEU A 104 11.88 32.40 -12.74
C LEU A 104 13.37 32.77 -12.77
N GLY A 105 14.26 31.79 -12.61
CA GLY A 105 15.71 31.98 -12.69
C GLY A 105 16.18 32.35 -14.10
N GLY A 106 15.53 31.82 -15.14
CA GLY A 106 15.79 32.17 -16.55
C GLY A 106 15.36 33.60 -16.91
N ILE A 107 14.39 34.18 -16.19
CA ILE A 107 13.97 35.59 -16.37
C ILE A 107 14.93 36.56 -15.67
N GLN A 108 15.74 36.09 -14.70
CA GLN A 108 16.66 36.92 -13.92
C GLN A 108 18.11 36.96 -14.50
N GLY A 109 18.34 36.45 -15.71
CA GLY A 109 19.62 36.54 -16.41
C GLY A 109 19.75 37.70 -17.41
N GLY A 110 18.70 38.53 -17.57
CA GLY A 110 18.56 39.40 -18.74
C GLY A 110 18.15 40.84 -18.47
N LEU A 111 18.53 41.47 -17.35
CA LEU A 111 18.39 42.92 -17.19
C LEU A 111 19.56 43.51 -16.38
N GLY A 112 20.74 43.46 -16.97
CA GLY A 112 21.95 44.14 -16.51
C GLY A 112 22.65 44.87 -17.64
N GLY A 113 22.20 46.08 -17.95
CA GLY A 113 22.96 47.20 -18.50
C GLY A 113 23.61 47.07 -19.89
N THR A 114 23.09 47.84 -20.86
CA THR A 114 23.93 48.50 -21.87
C THR A 114 23.52 49.96 -22.07
N SER A 115 24.50 50.82 -21.82
CA SER A 115 24.59 52.25 -22.06
C SER A 115 24.60 52.59 -23.57
N GLY A 116 23.92 53.69 -23.95
CA GLY A 116 24.45 54.70 -24.88
C GLY A 116 24.05 54.69 -26.38
N ARG A 117 23.68 55.90 -26.86
CA ARG A 117 23.59 56.41 -28.26
C ARG A 117 22.41 55.90 -29.11
N HIS A 118 21.57 56.73 -29.74
CA HIS A 118 21.75 58.02 -30.43
C HIS A 118 20.56 58.97 -30.21
#